data_AF-B7FNE7-F1
#
_entry.id   AF-B7FNE7-F1
#
_cell.length_a   1.000
_cell.length_b   1.000
_cell.length_c   1.000
_cell.angle_alpha   90.00
_cell.angle_beta   90.00
_cell.angle_gamma   90.00
#
_symmetry.space_group_name_H-M   'P 1'
#
loop_
_entity.id
_entity.type
_entity.pdbx_description
1 polymer ?
#
loop_
_entity_poly.entity_id
_entity_poly.type
_entity_poly.pdbx_seq_one_letter_code
_entity_poly.pdbx_strand_id
1 'polypeptide(L)'
;MVIVHPDKDFLADINGKLKEYVLEELNIRSLDPCNDTLKYASLRAEPDFSVLGKRLGKSMGIVAKEVKAMSQESILAFESAGEVVIANQCLKRSDIKVLRDFKRPDGKTETEIDVAGDGDVLVILDLQHDESLFEAGTAREIVNRIQKLRKKVALEPTDTVEVYFQSLDDDASISLGVLRSQESYIREAIGSTLLQFSLMPAHAVIIGEESFHGISNMSFSITLARPALMFNEKAILSLFSGDSKFAHNLQTYLLSRDHSNLKSEFQEGNGKKMVDSIEQQPAAEVVLGEHVFLTVGDYYVAEKSG
;
A
#
# COMPACT_ATOMS: atom_id res chain seq x y z
N MET A 1 -12.58 6.32 4.71
CA MET A 1 -13.64 6.37 5.75
C MET A 1 -14.14 7.80 5.86
N VAL A 2 -15.45 7.98 5.95
CA VAL A 2 -16.08 9.30 6.15
C VAL A 2 -16.69 9.34 7.56
N ILE A 3 -16.41 10.41 8.31
CA ILE A 3 -17.03 10.66 9.62
C ILE A 3 -17.93 11.88 9.48
N VAL A 4 -19.22 11.69 9.76
CA VAL A 4 -20.24 12.73 9.59
C VAL A 4 -20.69 13.22 10.96
N HIS A 5 -20.51 14.52 11.22
CA HIS A 5 -20.89 15.15 12.48
C HIS A 5 -21.14 16.67 12.31
N PRO A 6 -22.17 17.26 12.96
CA PRO A 6 -22.49 18.69 12.80
C PRO A 6 -21.49 19.63 13.51
N ASP A 7 -20.82 19.17 14.57
CA ASP A 7 -19.81 19.95 15.27
C ASP A 7 -18.48 19.94 14.52
N LYS A 8 -17.99 21.15 14.20
CA LYS A 8 -16.71 21.34 13.50
C LYS A 8 -15.52 21.10 14.42
N ASP A 9 -15.64 21.38 15.70
CA ASP A 9 -14.54 21.21 16.65
C ASP A 9 -14.29 19.71 16.88
N PHE A 10 -15.36 18.93 17.01
CA PHE A 10 -15.29 17.45 17.03
C PHE A 10 -14.58 16.88 15.79
N LEU A 11 -14.95 17.35 14.59
CA LEU A 11 -14.31 16.91 13.35
C LEU A 11 -12.84 17.34 13.25
N ALA A 12 -12.49 18.52 13.78
CA ALA A 12 -11.13 19.03 13.81
C ALA A 12 -10.23 18.18 14.73
N ASP A 13 -10.73 17.77 15.90
CA ASP A 13 -9.99 16.91 16.82
C ASP A 13 -9.69 15.54 16.20
N ILE A 14 -10.68 14.95 15.51
CA ILE A 14 -10.51 13.66 14.83
C ILE A 14 -9.53 13.77 13.66
N ASN A 15 -9.66 14.80 12.82
CA ASN A 15 -8.78 14.98 11.66
C ASN A 15 -7.39 15.55 12.05
N GLY A 16 -7.24 16.02 13.29
CA GLY A 16 -5.98 16.49 13.86
C GLY A 16 -5.24 15.36 14.57
N LYS A 17 -5.27 15.38 15.90
CA LYS A 17 -4.40 14.55 16.75
C LYS A 17 -4.72 13.05 16.68
N LEU A 18 -5.97 12.70 16.38
CA LEU A 18 -6.43 11.31 16.38
C LEU A 18 -6.33 10.65 15.01
N LYS A 19 -6.03 11.41 13.95
CA LYS A 19 -6.09 10.91 12.58
C LYS A 19 -5.14 9.74 12.35
N GLU A 20 -3.86 9.90 12.71
CA GLU A 20 -2.84 8.85 12.52
C GLU A 20 -3.22 7.59 13.29
N TYR A 21 -3.58 7.73 14.56
CA TYR A 21 -4.03 6.62 15.39
C TYR A 21 -5.20 5.85 14.76
N VAL A 22 -6.21 6.55 14.25
CA VAL A 22 -7.38 5.92 13.61
C VAL A 22 -7.00 5.22 12.30
N LEU A 23 -6.12 5.81 11.50
CA LEU A 23 -5.64 5.20 10.25
C LEU A 23 -4.85 3.92 10.52
N GLU A 24 -4.00 3.92 11.55
CA GLU A 24 -3.16 2.79 11.93
C GLU A 24 -3.95 1.64 12.54
N GLU A 25 -4.76 1.90 13.59
CA GLU A 25 -5.49 0.86 14.32
C GLU A 25 -6.58 0.18 13.48
N LEU A 26 -7.26 0.96 12.63
CA LEU A 26 -8.33 0.44 11.78
C LEU A 26 -7.85 0.05 10.38
N ASN A 27 -6.56 0.23 10.07
CA ASN A 27 -5.96 -0.03 8.77
C ASN A 27 -6.74 0.63 7.61
N ILE A 28 -7.07 1.91 7.78
CA ILE A 28 -7.85 2.72 6.84
C ILE A 28 -6.90 3.62 6.06
N ARG A 29 -7.08 3.75 4.75
CA ARG A 29 -6.21 4.56 3.88
C ARG A 29 -6.40 6.07 4.04
N SER A 30 -7.65 6.52 4.18
CA SER A 30 -7.99 7.94 4.33
C SER A 30 -9.17 8.13 5.26
N LEU A 31 -9.16 9.28 5.94
CA LEU A 31 -10.23 9.74 6.81
C LEU A 31 -10.68 11.12 6.32
N ASP A 32 -11.96 11.21 6.00
CA ASP A 32 -12.60 12.41 5.44
C ASP A 32 -13.71 12.90 6.40
N PRO A 33 -13.48 14.00 7.14
CA PRO A 33 -14.52 14.57 7.98
C PRO A 33 -15.57 15.28 7.12
N CYS A 34 -16.85 15.06 7.42
CA CYS A 34 -17.98 15.67 6.73
C CYS A 34 -18.89 16.40 7.72
N ASN A 35 -18.95 17.72 7.58
CA ASN A 35 -19.82 18.55 8.42
C ASN A 35 -21.27 18.63 7.90
N ASP A 36 -21.47 18.35 6.61
CA ASP A 36 -22.79 18.36 5.99
C ASP A 36 -23.51 17.03 6.25
N THR A 37 -24.27 17.00 7.35
CA THR A 37 -25.02 15.80 7.77
C THR A 37 -26.05 15.37 6.73
N LEU A 38 -26.64 16.31 5.98
CA LEU A 38 -27.73 16.01 5.03
C LEU A 38 -27.26 15.20 3.82
N LYS A 39 -25.95 15.23 3.54
CA LYS A 39 -25.33 14.47 2.45
C LYS A 39 -25.43 12.95 2.67
N TYR A 40 -25.38 12.52 3.93
CA TYR A 40 -25.30 11.10 4.30
C TYR A 40 -26.33 10.66 5.34
N ALA A 41 -27.12 11.59 5.89
CA ALA A 41 -28.14 11.30 6.88
C ALA A 41 -29.42 12.08 6.58
N SER A 42 -30.55 11.44 6.87
CA SER A 42 -31.82 12.11 7.02
C SER A 42 -32.09 12.37 8.50
N LEU A 43 -32.49 13.61 8.82
CA LEU A 43 -32.83 14.00 10.18
C LEU A 43 -34.27 13.61 10.50
N ARG A 44 -34.46 13.03 11.69
CA ARG A 44 -35.78 12.69 12.23
C ARG A 44 -35.88 13.18 13.67
N ALA A 45 -36.91 13.95 13.97
CA ALA A 45 -37.17 14.42 15.32
C ALA A 45 -38.13 13.46 16.05
N GLU A 46 -37.73 13.02 17.24
CA GLU A 46 -38.58 12.25 18.16
C GLU A 46 -38.83 13.05 19.44
N PRO A 47 -40.09 13.21 19.86
CA PRO A 47 -40.39 13.84 21.13
C PRO A 47 -40.00 12.92 22.29
N ASP A 48 -39.42 13.47 23.36
CA ASP A 48 -39.22 12.71 24.60
C ASP A 48 -40.57 12.53 25.31
N PHE A 49 -41.17 11.36 25.12
CA PHE A 49 -42.47 11.03 25.72
C PHE A 49 -42.45 11.01 27.26
N SER A 50 -41.30 10.78 27.89
CA SER A 50 -41.16 10.70 29.34
C SER A 50 -41.24 12.09 29.99
N VAL A 51 -40.60 13.08 29.35
CA VAL A 51 -40.57 14.48 29.81
C VAL A 51 -41.84 15.21 29.37
N LEU A 52 -42.17 15.14 28.08
CA LEU A 52 -43.28 15.90 27.50
C LEU A 52 -44.64 15.34 27.87
N GLY A 53 -44.78 14.02 28.08
CA GLY A 53 -46.04 13.41 28.50
C GLY A 53 -46.54 13.98 29.84
N LYS A 54 -45.64 14.20 30.79
CA LYS A 54 -45.96 14.79 32.10
C LYS A 54 -46.31 16.28 32.00
N ARG A 55 -45.65 17.01 31.10
CA ARG A 55 -45.82 18.47 30.95
C ARG A 55 -47.05 18.84 30.12
N LEU A 56 -47.33 18.10 29.05
CA LEU A 56 -48.31 18.48 28.03
C LEU A 56 -49.63 17.72 28.12
N GLY A 57 -49.68 16.56 28.80
CA GLY A 57 -50.89 15.77 28.98
C GLY A 57 -51.66 15.55 27.68
N LYS A 58 -52.89 16.06 27.58
CA LYS A 58 -53.76 15.91 26.39
C LYS A 58 -53.17 16.54 25.12
N SER A 59 -52.34 17.58 25.24
CA SER A 59 -51.71 18.26 24.09
C SER A 59 -50.50 17.49 23.53
N MET A 60 -50.03 16.44 24.23
CA MET A 60 -48.87 15.65 23.80
C MET A 60 -49.10 14.98 22.44
N GLY A 61 -50.31 14.50 22.16
CA GLY A 61 -50.61 13.85 20.88
C GLY A 61 -50.45 14.78 19.68
N ILE A 62 -50.84 16.05 19.83
CA ILE A 62 -50.71 17.07 18.79
C ILE A 62 -49.24 17.44 18.60
N VAL A 63 -48.54 17.74 19.71
CA VAL A 63 -47.12 18.10 19.68
C VAL A 63 -46.27 16.97 19.10
N ALA A 64 -46.51 15.73 19.50
CA ALA A 64 -45.76 14.58 19.01
C ALA A 64 -45.94 14.37 17.50
N LYS A 65 -47.12 14.65 16.96
CA LYS A 65 -47.39 14.54 15.52
C LYS A 65 -46.64 15.60 14.74
N GLU A 66 -46.66 16.84 15.21
CA GLU A 66 -45.97 17.98 14.58
C GLU A 66 -44.44 17.82 14.67
N VAL A 67 -43.91 17.38 15.83
CA VAL A 67 -42.47 17.10 15.99
C VAL A 67 -42.01 16.03 15.00
N LYS A 68 -42.76 14.94 14.83
CA LYS A 68 -42.44 13.89 13.86
C LYS A 68 -42.59 14.32 12.40
N ALA A 69 -43.33 15.39 12.13
CA ALA A 69 -43.57 15.92 10.79
C ALA A 69 -42.66 17.10 10.43
N MET A 70 -41.70 17.46 11.30
CA MET A 70 -40.73 18.53 11.02
C MET A 70 -39.94 18.24 9.75
N SER A 71 -39.75 19.26 8.90
CA SER A 71 -38.86 19.18 7.75
C SER A 71 -37.39 19.18 8.19
N GLN A 72 -36.48 18.75 7.32
CA GLN A 72 -35.04 18.74 7.64
C GLN A 72 -34.51 20.15 7.95
N GLU A 73 -34.98 21.17 7.23
CA GLU A 73 -34.62 22.57 7.48
C GLU A 73 -35.12 23.02 8.85
N SER A 74 -36.31 22.58 9.25
CA SER A 74 -36.90 22.92 10.55
C SER A 74 -36.15 22.25 11.70
N ILE A 75 -35.69 21.00 11.51
CA ILE A 75 -34.88 20.27 12.49
C ILE A 75 -33.51 20.94 12.66
N LEU A 76 -32.84 21.31 11.57
CA LEU A 76 -31.57 22.04 11.61
C LEU A 76 -31.70 23.41 12.28
N ALA A 77 -32.78 24.15 11.97
CA ALA A 77 -33.07 25.43 12.61
C ALA A 77 -33.28 25.26 14.12
N PHE A 78 -33.98 24.21 14.54
CA PHE A 78 -34.16 23.86 15.96
C PHE A 78 -32.84 23.50 16.65
N GLU A 79 -31.97 22.71 16.01
CA GLU A 79 -30.66 22.37 16.58
C GLU A 79 -29.80 23.63 16.80
N SER A 80 -29.80 24.55 15.84
CA SER A 80 -29.04 25.81 15.93
C SER A 80 -29.63 26.78 16.98
N ALA A 81 -30.96 26.98 16.96
CA ALA A 81 -31.63 27.91 17.86
C ALA A 81 -31.76 27.39 19.31
N GLY A 82 -31.82 26.07 19.49
CA GLY A 82 -31.95 25.40 20.79
C GLY A 82 -33.38 25.32 21.35
N GLU A 83 -34.33 26.00 20.71
CA GLU A 83 -35.76 25.95 21.03
C GLU A 83 -36.64 26.13 19.79
N VAL A 84 -37.87 25.61 19.85
CA VAL A 84 -38.89 25.76 18.80
C VAL A 84 -40.27 25.87 19.43
N VAL A 85 -41.16 26.66 18.82
CA VAL A 85 -42.56 26.76 19.26
C VAL A 85 -43.43 25.88 18.36
N ILE A 86 -44.03 24.84 18.93
CA ILE A 86 -44.93 23.91 18.23
C ILE A 86 -46.25 23.85 18.99
N ALA A 87 -47.38 24.06 18.30
CA ALA A 87 -48.72 24.05 18.89
C ALA A 87 -48.85 24.93 20.16
N ASN A 88 -48.32 26.16 20.12
CA ASN A 88 -48.25 27.13 21.23
C ASN A 88 -47.47 26.65 22.47
N GLN A 89 -46.57 25.68 22.31
CA GLN A 89 -45.68 25.20 23.37
C GLN A 89 -44.23 25.42 22.96
N CYS A 90 -43.44 26.02 23.86
CA CYS A 90 -41.99 26.13 23.69
C CYS A 90 -41.33 24.79 24.04
N LEU A 91 -40.62 24.20 23.09
CA LEU A 91 -39.86 22.96 23.23
C LEU A 91 -38.37 23.30 23.20
N LYS A 92 -37.62 22.77 24.16
CA LYS A 92 -36.17 22.94 24.28
C LYS A 92 -35.43 21.70 23.77
N ARG A 93 -34.11 21.77 23.63
CA ARG A 93 -33.27 20.60 23.28
C ARG A 93 -33.52 19.35 24.14
N SER A 94 -33.88 19.51 25.41
CA SER A 94 -34.20 18.37 26.31
C SER A 94 -35.51 17.66 25.96
N ASP A 95 -36.37 18.29 25.17
CA ASP A 95 -37.72 17.82 24.89
C ASP A 95 -37.82 17.03 23.57
N ILE A 96 -36.86 17.23 22.66
CA ILE A 96 -36.83 16.60 21.33
C ILE A 96 -35.47 15.94 21.14
N LYS A 97 -35.49 14.64 20.88
CA LYS A 97 -34.32 13.89 20.45
C LYS A 97 -34.23 13.94 18.93
N VAL A 98 -33.16 14.55 18.41
CA VAL A 98 -32.86 14.50 16.98
C VAL A 98 -32.09 13.21 16.70
N LEU A 99 -32.62 12.40 15.79
CA LEU A 99 -32.01 11.17 15.32
C LEU A 99 -31.51 11.38 13.89
N ARG A 100 -30.36 10.78 13.59
CA ARG A 100 -29.72 10.79 12.28
C ARG A 100 -29.84 9.40 11.69
N ASP A 101 -30.84 9.22 10.82
CA ASP A 101 -31.03 7.97 10.10
C ASP A 101 -30.15 8.00 8.84
N PHE A 102 -29.36 6.95 8.59
CA PHE A 102 -28.48 6.90 7.42
C PHE A 102 -29.27 7.06 6.12
N LYS A 103 -28.83 7.98 5.27
CA LYS A 103 -29.32 8.15 3.91
C LYS A 103 -28.21 7.77 2.94
N ARG A 104 -28.46 6.70 2.17
CA ARG A 104 -27.50 6.24 1.16
C ARG A 104 -27.26 7.33 0.10
N PRO A 105 -26.01 7.65 -0.22
CA PRO A 105 -25.68 8.49 -1.36
C PRO A 105 -26.12 7.85 -2.68
N ASP A 106 -26.52 8.68 -3.65
CA ASP A 106 -26.87 8.21 -4.99
C ASP A 106 -25.65 7.55 -5.68
N GLY A 107 -25.86 6.39 -6.32
CA GLY A 107 -24.83 5.71 -7.12
C GLY A 107 -23.95 4.69 -6.39
N LYS A 108 -24.22 4.38 -5.11
CA LYS A 108 -23.53 3.31 -4.37
C LYS A 108 -24.49 2.19 -3.94
N THR A 109 -24.00 0.95 -3.91
CA THR A 109 -24.77 -0.25 -3.52
C THR A 109 -24.57 -0.63 -2.05
N GLU A 110 -25.42 -1.51 -1.50
CA GLU A 110 -25.30 -2.01 -0.11
C GLU A 110 -24.00 -2.75 0.16
N THR A 111 -23.43 -3.39 -0.85
CA THR A 111 -22.18 -4.16 -0.73
C THR A 111 -20.92 -3.30 -0.76
N GLU A 112 -21.06 -2.02 -1.12
CA GLU A 112 -19.95 -1.08 -1.31
C GLU A 112 -19.79 -0.09 -0.17
N ILE A 113 -20.73 -0.06 0.77
CA ILE A 113 -20.69 0.84 1.93
C ILE A 113 -21.11 0.05 3.17
N ASP A 114 -20.31 0.15 4.22
CA ASP A 114 -20.74 -0.23 5.57
C ASP A 114 -20.92 1.01 6.44
N VAL A 115 -21.94 1.01 7.29
CA VAL A 115 -22.35 2.18 8.06
C VAL A 115 -22.65 1.81 9.49
N ALA A 116 -22.02 2.52 10.41
CA ALA A 116 -22.29 2.44 11.83
C ALA A 116 -22.56 3.84 12.38
N GLY A 117 -23.51 3.97 13.30
CA GLY A 117 -23.78 5.22 13.98
C GLY A 117 -24.52 4.99 15.29
N ASP A 118 -24.32 5.89 16.25
CA ASP A 118 -24.98 5.87 17.55
C ASP A 118 -26.12 6.90 17.66
N GLY A 119 -26.42 7.58 16.55
CA GLY A 119 -27.42 8.63 16.43
C GLY A 119 -26.84 10.04 16.49
N ASP A 120 -25.66 10.22 17.09
CA ASP A 120 -24.97 11.51 17.12
C ASP A 120 -23.86 11.58 16.05
N VAL A 121 -23.07 10.50 15.97
CA VAL A 121 -22.02 10.34 14.97
C VAL A 121 -22.42 9.26 13.97
N LEU A 122 -22.10 9.50 12.70
CA LEU A 122 -22.24 8.50 11.64
C LEU A 122 -20.86 8.24 11.01
N VAL A 123 -20.46 6.97 10.99
CA VAL A 123 -19.23 6.48 10.38
C VAL A 123 -19.58 5.67 9.15
N ILE A 124 -18.94 6.00 8.04
CA ILE A 124 -19.21 5.40 6.73
C ILE A 124 -17.89 4.84 6.19
N LEU A 125 -17.85 3.53 5.99
CA LEU A 125 -16.74 2.83 5.37
C LEU A 125 -17.05 2.61 3.89
N ASP A 126 -16.11 3.03 3.05
CA ASP A 126 -16.14 2.74 1.62
C ASP A 126 -15.47 1.38 1.41
N LEU A 127 -16.22 0.40 0.95
CA LEU A 127 -15.79 -0.99 0.74
C LEU A 127 -15.57 -1.31 -0.75
N GLN A 128 -15.66 -0.32 -1.63
CA GLN A 128 -15.35 -0.52 -3.04
C GLN A 128 -13.93 -1.07 -3.18
N HIS A 129 -13.82 -2.17 -3.93
CA HIS A 129 -12.53 -2.75 -4.26
C HIS A 129 -11.84 -1.80 -5.23
N ASP A 130 -10.90 -1.02 -4.72
CA ASP A 130 -9.89 -0.36 -5.52
C ASP A 130 -8.89 -1.44 -5.96
N GLU A 131 -8.60 -1.56 -7.26
CA GLU A 131 -7.59 -2.49 -7.78
C GLU A 131 -6.27 -2.35 -7.00
N SER A 132 -5.93 -1.14 -6.54
CA SER A 132 -4.75 -0.90 -5.72
C SER A 132 -4.77 -1.59 -4.35
N LEU A 133 -5.93 -1.86 -3.75
CA LEU A 133 -6.05 -2.63 -2.50
C LEU A 133 -5.77 -4.11 -2.72
N PHE A 134 -6.26 -4.68 -3.82
CA PHE A 134 -5.98 -6.06 -4.21
C PHE A 134 -4.48 -6.23 -4.50
N GLU A 135 -3.88 -5.30 -5.23
CA GLU A 135 -2.44 -5.29 -5.51
C GLU A 135 -1.62 -5.17 -4.24
N ALA A 136 -1.97 -4.26 -3.32
CA ALA A 136 -1.29 -4.12 -2.04
C ALA A 136 -1.42 -5.37 -1.16
N GLY A 137 -2.60 -6.01 -1.13
CA GLY A 137 -2.81 -7.29 -0.45
C GLY A 137 -1.92 -8.40 -1.02
N THR A 138 -1.84 -8.48 -2.35
CA THR A 138 -1.02 -9.46 -3.06
C THR A 138 0.47 -9.22 -2.84
N ALA A 139 0.93 -7.97 -2.87
CA ALA A 139 2.32 -7.62 -2.56
C ALA A 139 2.72 -8.00 -1.13
N ARG A 140 1.84 -7.78 -0.14
CA ARG A 140 2.07 -8.24 1.25
C ARG A 140 2.26 -9.75 1.31
N GLU A 141 1.46 -10.49 0.55
CA GLU A 141 1.56 -11.94 0.55
C GLU A 141 2.82 -12.45 -0.16
N ILE A 142 3.25 -11.81 -1.25
CA ILE A 142 4.55 -12.09 -1.90
C ILE A 142 5.69 -11.85 -0.91
N VAL A 143 5.73 -10.70 -0.24
CA VAL A 143 6.73 -10.39 0.79
C VAL A 143 6.72 -11.44 1.90
N ASN A 144 5.55 -11.83 2.41
CA ASN A 144 5.42 -12.87 3.42
C ASN A 144 6.02 -14.20 2.94
N ARG A 145 5.80 -14.59 1.68
CA ARG A 145 6.39 -15.80 1.10
C ARG A 145 7.91 -15.71 0.97
N ILE A 146 8.44 -14.57 0.52
CA ILE A 146 9.89 -14.32 0.46
C ILE A 146 10.50 -14.46 1.86
N GLN A 147 9.90 -13.83 2.88
CA GLN A 147 10.41 -13.86 4.25
C GLN A 147 10.33 -15.26 4.87
N LYS A 148 9.28 -16.03 4.56
CA LYS A 148 9.19 -17.46 4.96
C LYS A 148 10.27 -18.29 4.29
N LEU A 149 10.51 -18.09 2.99
CA LEU A 149 11.56 -18.80 2.26
C LEU A 149 12.94 -18.47 2.84
N ARG A 150 13.24 -17.20 3.14
CA ARG A 150 14.50 -16.79 3.82
C ARG A 150 14.73 -17.57 5.11
N LYS A 151 13.71 -17.67 5.98
CA LYS A 151 13.79 -18.44 7.22
C LYS A 151 13.99 -19.94 6.97
N LYS A 152 13.30 -20.49 5.96
CA LYS A 152 13.39 -21.91 5.59
C LYS A 152 14.79 -22.31 5.12
N VAL A 153 15.49 -21.42 4.41
CA VAL A 153 16.88 -21.61 4.00
C VAL A 153 17.91 -21.09 5.02
N ALA A 154 17.46 -20.81 6.24
CA ALA A 154 18.30 -20.35 7.36
C ALA A 154 19.10 -19.06 7.09
N LEU A 155 18.55 -18.15 6.28
CA LEU A 155 19.12 -16.81 6.09
C LEU A 155 18.74 -15.88 7.25
N GLU A 156 19.68 -15.04 7.65
CA GLU A 156 19.44 -13.95 8.58
C GLU A 156 18.82 -12.74 7.87
N PRO A 157 18.11 -11.85 8.60
CA PRO A 157 17.56 -10.62 8.01
C PRO A 157 18.62 -9.70 7.39
N THR A 158 19.85 -9.74 7.91
CA THR A 158 21.00 -8.95 7.43
C THR A 158 21.67 -9.54 6.20
N ASP A 159 21.38 -10.80 5.84
CA ASP A 159 21.97 -11.43 4.68
C ASP A 159 21.49 -10.77 3.40
N THR A 160 22.43 -10.43 2.52
CA THR A 160 22.14 -9.87 1.21
C THR A 160 21.90 -10.99 0.21
N VAL A 161 20.71 -11.00 -0.39
CA VAL A 161 20.31 -11.97 -1.41
C VAL A 161 19.57 -11.28 -2.55
N GLU A 162 19.67 -11.88 -3.73
CA GLU A 162 18.86 -11.52 -4.87
C GLU A 162 17.57 -12.33 -4.86
N VAL A 163 16.46 -11.65 -5.11
CA VAL A 163 15.13 -12.27 -5.11
C VAL A 163 14.58 -12.20 -6.51
N TYR A 164 14.27 -13.35 -7.08
CA TYR A 164 13.67 -13.48 -8.39
C TYR A 164 12.24 -13.97 -8.29
N PHE A 165 11.39 -13.42 -9.15
CA PHE A 165 9.99 -13.78 -9.30
C PHE A 165 9.74 -14.31 -10.71
N GLN A 166 8.99 -15.41 -10.79
CA GLN A 166 8.49 -15.97 -12.04
C GLN A 166 6.98 -16.21 -11.94
N SER A 167 6.21 -15.66 -12.88
CA SER A 167 4.81 -16.04 -13.04
C SER A 167 4.74 -17.45 -13.61
N LEU A 168 3.91 -18.31 -13.02
CA LEU A 168 3.62 -19.67 -13.50
C LEU A 168 2.26 -19.73 -14.21
N ASP A 169 1.48 -18.66 -14.16
CA ASP A 169 0.24 -18.52 -14.92
C ASP A 169 0.52 -18.18 -16.40
N ASP A 170 -0.37 -18.64 -17.29
CA ASP A 170 -0.31 -18.35 -18.73
C ASP A 170 -0.41 -16.85 -19.04
N ASP A 171 -1.20 -16.12 -18.24
CA ASP A 171 -1.28 -14.67 -18.28
C ASP A 171 -0.57 -14.04 -17.06
N ALA A 172 0.61 -13.48 -17.32
CA ALA A 172 1.42 -12.80 -16.31
C ALA A 172 1.04 -11.32 -16.10
N SER A 173 -0.01 -10.81 -16.78
CA SER A 173 -0.38 -9.38 -16.71
C SER A 173 -0.70 -8.94 -15.29
N ILE A 174 -1.44 -9.75 -14.53
CA ILE A 174 -1.84 -9.48 -13.16
C ILE A 174 -0.62 -9.42 -12.24
N SER A 175 0.23 -10.47 -12.27
CA SER A 175 1.42 -10.53 -11.42
C SER A 175 2.38 -9.39 -11.73
N LEU A 176 2.63 -9.11 -13.02
CA LEU A 176 3.46 -7.98 -13.44
C LEU A 176 2.87 -6.61 -13.06
N GLY A 177 1.54 -6.45 -13.08
CA GLY A 177 0.84 -5.26 -12.62
C GLY A 177 1.12 -4.98 -11.15
N VAL A 178 0.90 -5.98 -10.29
CA VAL A 178 1.17 -5.91 -8.84
C VAL A 178 2.64 -5.57 -8.56
N LEU A 179 3.57 -6.24 -9.25
CA LEU A 179 5.00 -6.03 -9.02
C LEU A 179 5.44 -4.60 -9.39
N ARG A 180 4.84 -4.01 -10.43
CA ARG A 180 5.12 -2.64 -10.85
C ARG A 180 4.49 -1.62 -9.92
N SER A 181 3.22 -1.78 -9.56
CA SER A 181 2.52 -0.80 -8.73
C SER A 181 3.02 -0.76 -7.28
N GLN A 182 3.51 -1.89 -6.76
CA GLN A 182 3.99 -2.04 -5.39
C GLN A 182 5.53 -2.18 -5.30
N GLU A 183 6.28 -1.81 -6.34
CA GLU A 183 7.76 -1.96 -6.41
C GLU A 183 8.46 -1.33 -5.19
N SER A 184 8.02 -0.13 -4.77
CA SER A 184 8.60 0.59 -3.62
C SER A 184 8.40 -0.16 -2.30
N TYR A 185 7.16 -0.58 -2.03
CA TYR A 185 6.80 -1.34 -0.83
C TYR A 185 7.56 -2.66 -0.76
N ILE A 186 7.59 -3.43 -1.85
CA ILE A 186 8.29 -4.72 -1.90
C ILE A 186 9.79 -4.51 -1.62
N ARG A 187 10.41 -3.53 -2.29
CA ARG A 187 11.83 -3.22 -2.14
C ARG A 187 12.19 -2.85 -0.70
N GLU A 188 11.38 -2.01 -0.07
CA GLU A 188 11.57 -1.62 1.34
C GLU A 188 11.42 -2.82 2.28
N ALA A 189 10.42 -3.67 2.04
CA ALA A 189 10.13 -4.81 2.92
C ALA A 189 11.12 -5.99 2.79
N ILE A 190 11.74 -6.19 1.63
CA ILE A 190 12.72 -7.27 1.41
C ILE A 190 14.18 -6.80 1.47
N GLY A 191 14.41 -5.48 1.39
CA GLY A 191 15.74 -4.87 1.40
C GLY A 191 16.50 -4.95 0.06
N SER A 192 15.85 -5.40 -1.01
CA SER A 192 16.43 -5.54 -2.35
C SER A 192 15.37 -5.39 -3.44
N THR A 193 15.80 -5.18 -4.69
CA THR A 193 14.88 -5.14 -5.85
C THR A 193 14.37 -6.54 -6.15
N LEU A 194 13.06 -6.68 -6.34
CA LEU A 194 12.48 -7.93 -6.83
C LEU A 194 12.69 -8.03 -8.35
N LEU A 195 13.48 -9.01 -8.78
CA LEU A 195 13.90 -9.19 -10.17
C LEU A 195 12.99 -10.18 -10.90
N GLN A 196 12.87 -10.04 -12.21
CA GLN A 196 12.28 -11.10 -13.03
C GLN A 196 13.25 -12.28 -13.14
N PHE A 197 12.74 -13.50 -13.08
CA PHE A 197 13.56 -14.71 -13.22
C PHE A 197 14.35 -14.77 -14.53
N SER A 198 13.85 -14.16 -15.61
CA SER A 198 14.56 -14.06 -16.89
C SER A 198 15.87 -13.27 -16.82
N LEU A 199 16.06 -12.44 -15.80
CA LEU A 199 17.30 -11.68 -15.56
C LEU A 199 18.35 -12.49 -14.80
N MET A 200 18.00 -13.66 -14.25
CA MET A 200 18.92 -14.47 -13.48
C MET A 200 20.01 -15.04 -14.41
N PRO A 201 21.30 -14.72 -14.17
CA PRO A 201 22.36 -15.24 -15.01
C PRO A 201 22.55 -16.73 -14.80
N ALA A 202 23.05 -17.43 -15.83
CA ALA A 202 23.27 -18.88 -15.77
C ALA A 202 24.27 -19.32 -14.68
N HIS A 203 25.18 -18.42 -14.27
CA HIS A 203 26.15 -18.64 -13.19
C HIS A 203 25.63 -18.25 -11.80
N ALA A 204 24.37 -17.83 -11.66
CA ALA A 204 23.80 -17.51 -10.35
C ALA A 204 23.77 -18.74 -9.44
N VAL A 205 24.11 -18.55 -8.16
CA VAL A 205 24.08 -19.63 -7.16
C VAL A 205 22.77 -19.54 -6.38
N ILE A 206 21.85 -20.45 -6.68
CA ILE A 206 20.54 -20.55 -6.01
C ILE A 206 20.72 -21.04 -4.57
N ILE A 207 20.10 -20.33 -3.63
CA ILE A 207 20.06 -20.64 -2.19
C ILE A 207 18.77 -21.40 -1.87
N GLY A 208 17.65 -21.01 -2.49
CA GLY A 208 16.37 -21.69 -2.33
C GLY A 208 15.36 -21.26 -3.38
N GLU A 209 14.43 -22.16 -3.67
CA GLU A 209 13.34 -21.95 -4.61
C GLU A 209 12.07 -22.56 -4.05
N GLU A 210 10.95 -21.86 -4.22
CA GLU A 210 9.64 -22.38 -3.85
C GLU A 210 8.55 -21.86 -4.79
N SER A 211 7.66 -22.76 -5.20
CA SER A 211 6.53 -22.47 -6.07
C SER A 211 5.23 -22.44 -5.27
N PHE A 212 4.37 -21.50 -5.63
CA PHE A 212 3.08 -21.24 -5.00
C PHE A 212 1.98 -21.28 -6.05
N HIS A 213 0.82 -21.80 -5.67
CA HIS A 213 -0.35 -21.94 -6.54
C HIS A 213 -1.60 -21.41 -5.84
N GLY A 214 -2.44 -20.67 -6.56
CA GLY A 214 -3.72 -20.16 -6.06
C GLY A 214 -3.60 -19.07 -4.99
N ILE A 215 -2.46 -18.38 -4.89
CA ILE A 215 -2.25 -17.30 -3.92
C ILE A 215 -2.71 -15.99 -4.56
N SER A 216 -3.74 -15.36 -3.99
CA SER A 216 -4.39 -14.18 -4.59
C SER A 216 -4.75 -14.38 -6.06
N ASN A 217 -5.26 -15.56 -6.41
CA ASN A 217 -5.55 -15.98 -7.79
C ASN A 217 -4.34 -16.00 -8.74
N MET A 218 -3.12 -16.15 -8.21
CA MET A 218 -1.89 -16.28 -8.99
C MET A 218 -1.12 -17.55 -8.62
N SER A 219 -0.36 -18.04 -9.59
CA SER A 219 0.68 -19.04 -9.43
C SER A 219 2.03 -18.43 -9.79
N PHE A 220 3.02 -18.58 -8.91
CA PHE A 220 4.34 -18.00 -9.10
C PHE A 220 5.42 -18.79 -8.36
N SER A 221 6.67 -18.67 -8.80
CA SER A 221 7.82 -19.14 -8.04
C SER A 221 8.68 -17.98 -7.56
N ILE A 222 9.28 -18.18 -6.39
CA ILE A 222 10.29 -17.28 -5.81
C ILE A 222 11.60 -18.04 -5.76
N THR A 223 12.66 -17.43 -6.29
CA THR A 223 14.03 -17.93 -6.17
C THR A 223 14.88 -16.93 -5.40
N LEU A 224 15.61 -17.42 -4.39
CA LEU A 224 16.65 -16.67 -3.69
C LEU A 224 18.00 -17.12 -4.22
N ALA A 225 18.85 -16.18 -4.63
CA ALA A 225 20.22 -16.47 -5.05
C ALA A 225 21.23 -15.57 -4.34
N ARG A 226 22.49 -15.99 -4.35
CA ARG A 226 23.60 -15.11 -3.99
C ARG A 226 23.72 -13.98 -5.00
N PRO A 227 24.12 -12.77 -4.57
CA PRO A 227 24.46 -11.68 -5.48
C PRO A 227 25.41 -12.12 -6.59
N ALA A 228 24.96 -12.02 -7.85
CA ALA A 228 25.70 -12.45 -9.02
C ALA A 228 26.23 -11.26 -9.83
N LEU A 229 27.45 -11.41 -10.35
CA LEU A 229 28.02 -10.41 -11.25
C LEU A 229 27.24 -10.38 -12.57
N MET A 230 27.02 -9.17 -13.08
CA MET A 230 26.50 -8.92 -14.43
C MET A 230 27.51 -8.15 -15.24
N PHE A 231 27.52 -8.39 -16.55
CA PHE A 231 28.49 -7.81 -17.47
C PHE A 231 27.79 -7.06 -18.58
N ASN A 232 28.29 -5.88 -18.90
CA ASN A 232 27.91 -5.19 -20.12
C ASN A 232 28.79 -5.71 -21.27
N GLU A 233 28.25 -6.69 -22.01
CA GLU A 233 28.97 -7.37 -23.09
C GLU A 233 29.60 -6.39 -24.10
N LYS A 234 28.87 -5.32 -24.47
CA LYS A 234 29.35 -4.34 -25.45
C LYS A 234 30.52 -3.52 -24.90
N ALA A 235 30.45 -3.10 -23.64
CA ALA A 235 31.52 -2.35 -23.00
C ALA A 235 32.76 -3.22 -22.76
N ILE A 236 32.59 -4.48 -22.36
CA ILE A 236 33.72 -5.39 -22.19
C ILE A 236 34.40 -5.70 -23.53
N LEU A 237 33.63 -5.90 -24.61
CA LEU A 237 34.19 -6.11 -25.94
C LEU A 237 34.99 -4.90 -26.44
N SER A 238 34.55 -3.67 -26.13
CA SER A 238 35.24 -2.46 -26.57
C SER A 238 36.62 -2.28 -25.93
N LEU A 239 36.83 -2.77 -24.68
CA LEU A 239 38.14 -2.79 -24.03
C LEU A 239 39.20 -3.54 -24.84
N PHE A 240 38.78 -4.53 -25.64
CA PHE A 240 39.67 -5.39 -26.41
C PHE A 240 39.50 -5.23 -27.92
N SER A 241 39.02 -4.06 -28.39
CA SER A 241 38.79 -3.79 -29.82
C SER A 241 37.93 -4.85 -30.54
N GLY A 242 36.99 -5.47 -29.81
CA GLY A 242 36.09 -6.50 -30.34
C GLY A 242 36.59 -7.94 -30.21
N ASP A 243 37.73 -8.20 -29.56
CA ASP A 243 38.21 -9.57 -29.33
C ASP A 243 37.33 -10.29 -28.28
N SER A 244 36.49 -11.22 -28.77
CA SER A 244 35.56 -11.99 -27.93
C SER A 244 36.25 -12.97 -27.00
N LYS A 245 37.46 -13.44 -27.34
CA LYS A 245 38.21 -14.36 -26.49
C LYS A 245 38.75 -13.61 -25.28
N PHE A 246 39.31 -12.41 -25.47
CA PHE A 246 39.78 -11.58 -24.35
C PHE A 246 38.64 -11.09 -23.46
N ALA A 247 37.50 -10.72 -24.04
CA ALA A 247 36.28 -10.40 -23.28
C ALA A 247 35.84 -11.58 -22.41
N HIS A 248 35.74 -12.79 -22.98
CA HIS A 248 35.34 -13.99 -22.25
C HIS A 248 36.33 -14.37 -21.12
N ASN A 249 37.63 -14.29 -21.39
CA ASN A 249 38.67 -14.53 -20.39
C ASN A 249 38.55 -13.55 -19.21
N LEU A 250 38.29 -12.27 -19.49
CA LEU A 250 38.09 -11.26 -18.44
C LEU A 250 36.87 -11.57 -17.59
N GLN A 251 35.74 -11.94 -18.21
CA GLN A 251 34.53 -12.35 -17.48
C GLN A 251 34.79 -13.58 -16.62
N THR A 252 35.47 -14.60 -17.15
CA THR A 252 35.83 -15.81 -16.40
C THR A 252 36.75 -15.50 -15.23
N TYR A 253 37.73 -14.62 -15.43
CA TYR A 253 38.58 -14.12 -14.35
C TYR A 253 37.74 -13.45 -13.26
N LEU A 254 36.86 -12.51 -13.60
CA LEU A 254 36.02 -11.80 -12.63
C LEU A 254 35.06 -12.74 -11.89
N LEU A 255 34.44 -13.70 -12.58
CA LEU A 255 33.58 -14.73 -11.99
C LEU A 255 34.33 -15.68 -11.05
N SER A 256 35.64 -15.86 -11.23
CA SER A 256 36.47 -16.68 -10.35
C SER A 256 36.86 -16.00 -9.05
N ARG A 257 36.65 -14.67 -8.94
CA ARG A 257 37.00 -13.90 -7.74
C ARG A 257 35.93 -14.09 -6.66
N ASP A 258 36.36 -14.03 -5.41
CA ASP A 258 35.42 -13.88 -4.30
C ASP A 258 34.69 -12.53 -4.42
N HIS A 259 33.37 -12.56 -4.26
CA HIS A 259 32.50 -11.40 -4.45
C HIS A 259 32.81 -10.27 -3.46
N SER A 260 33.08 -10.60 -2.19
CA SER A 260 33.35 -9.60 -1.15
C SER A 260 34.69 -8.92 -1.39
N ASN A 261 35.71 -9.70 -1.75
CA ASN A 261 37.02 -9.16 -2.12
C ASN A 261 36.92 -8.26 -3.37
N LEU A 262 36.20 -8.71 -4.40
CA LEU A 262 36.02 -7.92 -5.62
C LEU A 262 35.31 -6.59 -5.32
N LYS A 263 34.29 -6.62 -4.46
CA LYS A 263 33.61 -5.40 -3.98
C LYS A 263 34.58 -4.44 -3.27
N SER A 264 35.40 -4.94 -2.34
CA SER A 264 36.41 -4.12 -1.65
C SER A 264 37.44 -3.53 -2.60
N GLU A 265 37.92 -4.31 -3.57
CA GLU A 265 38.89 -3.84 -4.57
C GLU A 265 38.34 -2.70 -5.43
N PHE A 266 37.08 -2.81 -5.88
CA PHE A 266 36.44 -1.70 -6.60
C PHE A 266 36.23 -0.48 -5.70
N GLN A 267 35.94 -0.65 -4.41
CA GLN A 267 35.80 0.48 -3.48
C GLN A 267 37.13 1.21 -3.27
N GLU A 268 38.22 0.48 -3.09
CA GLU A 268 39.58 1.05 -2.95
C GLU A 268 40.03 1.78 -4.23
N GLY A 269 39.63 1.27 -5.39
CA GLY A 269 39.93 1.85 -6.70
C GLY A 269 38.95 2.93 -7.18
N ASN A 270 38.09 3.48 -6.31
CA ASN A 270 37.05 4.47 -6.69
C ASN A 270 36.19 4.01 -7.87
N GLY A 271 35.75 2.76 -7.85
CA GLY A 271 34.94 2.12 -8.89
C GLY A 271 35.74 1.57 -10.07
N LYS A 272 37.08 1.62 -10.03
CA LYS A 272 37.95 1.13 -11.10
C LYS A 272 38.86 0.01 -10.61
N LYS A 273 39.12 -0.97 -11.48
CA LYS A 273 40.08 -2.05 -11.22
C LYS A 273 40.91 -2.33 -12.46
N MET A 274 42.23 -2.25 -12.32
CA MET A 274 43.16 -2.71 -13.35
C MET A 274 43.26 -4.24 -13.29
N VAL A 275 43.02 -4.91 -14.42
CA VAL A 275 43.24 -6.35 -14.58
C VAL A 275 44.37 -6.58 -15.56
N ASP A 276 45.52 -7.01 -15.05
CA ASP A 276 46.76 -7.27 -15.80
C ASP A 276 47.31 -8.69 -15.60
N SER A 277 46.61 -9.51 -14.80
CA SER A 277 47.05 -10.85 -14.40
C SER A 277 46.66 -11.98 -15.36
N ILE A 278 46.01 -11.68 -16.50
CA ILE A 278 45.59 -12.68 -17.48
C ILE A 278 46.72 -12.88 -18.51
N GLU A 279 47.26 -14.09 -18.59
CA GLU A 279 48.35 -14.40 -19.52
C GLU A 279 47.92 -14.18 -20.99
N GLN A 280 48.84 -13.64 -21.80
CA GLN A 280 48.65 -13.43 -23.24
C GLN A 280 47.48 -12.51 -23.61
N GLN A 281 47.07 -11.62 -22.69
CA GLN A 281 46.00 -10.66 -22.87
C GLN A 281 46.47 -9.26 -22.41
N PRO A 282 46.11 -8.17 -23.11
CA PRO A 282 46.44 -6.82 -22.65
C PRO A 282 45.73 -6.49 -21.34
N ALA A 283 46.35 -5.63 -20.52
CA ALA A 283 45.74 -5.12 -19.31
C ALA A 283 44.47 -4.30 -19.63
N ALA A 284 43.43 -4.44 -18.82
CA ALA A 284 42.14 -3.78 -19.03
C ALA A 284 41.62 -3.09 -17.76
N GLU A 285 41.27 -1.80 -17.87
CA GLU A 285 40.69 -1.04 -16.76
C GLU A 285 39.19 -1.33 -16.74
N VAL A 286 38.77 -2.13 -15.77
CA VAL A 286 37.37 -2.47 -15.56
C VAL A 286 36.75 -1.41 -14.68
N VAL A 287 35.62 -0.86 -15.11
CA VAL A 287 34.87 0.17 -14.38
C VAL A 287 33.54 -0.41 -13.91
N LEU A 288 33.29 -0.31 -12.60
CA LEU A 288 32.05 -0.69 -11.96
C LEU A 288 30.91 0.22 -12.43
N GLY A 289 29.77 -0.36 -12.81
CA GLY A 289 28.62 0.38 -13.33
C GLY A 289 28.68 0.67 -14.84
N GLU A 290 29.80 0.36 -15.50
CA GLU A 290 29.96 0.50 -16.95
C GLU A 290 30.23 -0.87 -17.60
N HIS A 291 31.27 -1.57 -17.12
CA HIS A 291 31.72 -2.86 -17.65
C HIS A 291 31.14 -4.04 -16.85
N VAL A 292 31.14 -3.92 -15.53
CA VAL A 292 30.69 -4.95 -14.59
C VAL A 292 29.80 -4.33 -13.52
N PHE A 293 28.86 -5.12 -13.04
CA PHE A 293 27.95 -4.79 -11.95
C PHE A 293 28.06 -5.89 -10.90
N LEU A 294 28.13 -5.51 -9.62
CA LEU A 294 28.28 -6.49 -8.56
C LEU A 294 27.02 -7.32 -8.36
N THR A 295 25.85 -6.77 -8.66
CA THR A 295 24.57 -7.46 -8.53
C THR A 295 23.76 -7.32 -9.82
N VAL A 296 22.86 -8.26 -10.07
CA VAL A 296 21.82 -8.16 -11.11
C VAL A 296 20.89 -7.00 -10.82
N GLY A 297 20.63 -6.73 -9.54
CA GLY A 297 19.89 -5.54 -9.09
C GLY A 297 20.49 -4.23 -9.60
N ASP A 298 21.80 -4.04 -9.44
CA ASP A 298 22.51 -2.83 -9.88
C ASP A 298 22.47 -2.70 -11.41
N TYR A 299 22.68 -3.81 -12.13
CA TYR A 299 22.58 -3.86 -13.59
C TYR A 299 21.19 -3.43 -14.08
N TYR A 300 20.15 -3.99 -13.48
CA TYR A 300 18.75 -3.70 -13.84
C TYR A 300 18.38 -2.23 -13.62
N VAL A 301 18.81 -1.64 -12.49
CA VAL A 301 18.56 -0.22 -12.21
C VAL A 301 19.32 0.69 -13.19
N ALA A 302 20.55 0.32 -13.56
CA ALA A 302 21.32 1.06 -14.55
C ALA A 302 20.66 1.02 -15.94
N GLU A 303 20.17 -0.14 -16.40
CA GLU A 303 19.44 -0.25 -17.67
C GLU A 303 18.13 0.54 -17.68
N LYS A 304 17.43 0.68 -16.55
CA LYS A 304 16.23 1.54 -16.45
C LYS A 304 16.54 3.03 -16.54
N SER A 305 17.76 3.44 -16.19
CA SER A 305 18.14 4.85 -16.00
C SER A 305 18.84 5.47 -17.21
N GLY A 306 19.29 4.65 -18.17
CA GLY A 306 19.96 5.06 -19.41
C GLY A 306 19.03 5.05 -20.61
#